data_AF-G7PSS6-F1
#
_entry.id   AF-G7PSS6-F1
#
_cell.length_a   1.000
_cell.length_b   1.000
_cell.length_c   1.000
_cell.angle_alpha   90.00
_cell.angle_beta   90.00
_cell.angle_gamma   90.00
#
_symmetry.space_group_name_H-M   'P 1'
#
loop_
_entity.id
_entity.type
_entity.pdbx_description
1 polymer ?
#
loop_
_entity_poly.entity_id
_entity_poly.type
_entity_poly.pdbx_seq_one_letter_code
_entity_poly.pdbx_strand_id
1 'polypeptide(L)'
;DCDAPLASALPRSSFSSSSELSSSHGPGFSRLNRRDGAGGWTPLVSNKYQWLQIDLGERMEVTAVATQGGYGSSNWVTSYLLMFSDGGRNWKQYRREESIWGFPGNTNADSVVHYRLQPPFEARFLRFLPLAWNPRGRIGMRIEVYGCAYKSEVVYFDGQSALLYKLDKKPLKPVRDVISLKFKAIQSNGILLHREGQHGNHITLELIKGKLVFFLNSG
;
A
#
# COMPACT_ATOMS: atom_id res chain seq x y z
N ASP A 1 17.63 3.57 1.82
CA ASP A 1 16.44 4.18 1.19
C ASP A 1 15.40 3.14 0.84
N CYS A 2 14.12 3.45 1.04
CA CYS A 2 12.99 2.52 0.90
C CYS A 2 12.49 2.43 -0.56
N ASP A 3 13.40 2.17 -1.50
CA ASP A 3 13.13 2.33 -2.95
C ASP A 3 13.59 1.11 -3.78
N ALA A 4 13.72 -0.06 -3.15
CA ALA A 4 14.13 -1.27 -3.85
C ALA A 4 12.99 -1.83 -4.71
N PRO A 5 13.28 -2.45 -5.88
CA PRO A 5 12.27 -3.14 -6.68
C PRO A 5 11.78 -4.39 -5.93
N LEU A 6 10.46 -4.56 -5.85
CA LEU A 6 9.81 -5.63 -5.09
C LEU A 6 9.26 -6.73 -6.00
N ALA A 7 8.68 -6.39 -7.16
CA ALA A 7 8.03 -7.34 -8.06
C ALA A 7 9.03 -8.23 -8.81
N SER A 8 10.21 -7.70 -9.15
CA SER A 8 11.24 -8.43 -9.89
C SER A 8 11.76 -9.68 -9.19
N ALA A 9 11.74 -9.71 -7.85
CA ALA A 9 12.21 -10.84 -7.06
C ALA A 9 11.13 -11.91 -6.78
N LEU A 10 9.86 -11.62 -7.05
CA LEU A 10 8.75 -12.50 -6.68
C LEU A 10 8.54 -13.64 -7.69
N PRO A 11 8.07 -14.81 -7.25
CA PRO A 11 7.71 -15.93 -8.13
C PRO A 11 6.48 -15.59 -9.00
N ARG A 12 6.27 -16.33 -10.10
CA ARG A 12 5.12 -16.10 -11.01
C ARG A 12 3.76 -16.26 -10.30
N SER A 13 3.68 -17.11 -9.28
CA SER A 13 2.49 -17.33 -8.47
C SER A 13 2.07 -16.12 -7.65
N SER A 14 2.95 -15.15 -7.41
CA SER A 14 2.63 -13.88 -6.75
C SER A 14 1.79 -12.95 -7.63
N PHE A 15 1.66 -13.25 -8.93
CA PHE A 15 0.91 -12.43 -9.87
C PHE A 15 -0.40 -13.11 -10.23
N SER A 16 -1.50 -12.37 -10.16
CA SER A 16 -2.83 -12.84 -10.56
C SER A 16 -3.58 -11.76 -11.33
N SER A 17 -4.63 -12.13 -12.04
CA SER A 17 -5.42 -11.20 -12.84
C SER A 17 -6.89 -11.60 -12.90
N SER A 18 -7.73 -10.68 -13.37
CA SER A 18 -9.15 -10.94 -13.65
C SER A 18 -9.36 -12.02 -14.72
N SER A 19 -8.53 -11.99 -15.76
CA SER A 19 -8.52 -12.96 -16.86
C SER A 19 -7.19 -12.89 -17.60
N GLU A 20 -6.97 -13.80 -18.55
CA GLU A 20 -5.83 -13.79 -19.47
C GLU A 20 -6.31 -14.15 -20.88
N LEU A 21 -5.74 -13.52 -21.90
CA LEU A 21 -6.10 -13.76 -23.30
C LEU A 21 -5.66 -15.16 -23.79
N SER A 22 -4.51 -15.60 -23.33
CA SER A 22 -3.99 -16.96 -23.50
C SER A 22 -2.96 -17.24 -22.42
N SER A 23 -2.48 -18.48 -22.35
CA SER A 23 -1.44 -18.89 -21.39
C SER A 23 -0.14 -18.08 -21.52
N SER A 24 0.14 -17.47 -22.68
CA SER A 24 1.32 -16.61 -22.89
C SER A 24 1.09 -15.14 -22.51
N HIS A 25 -0.15 -14.74 -22.20
CA HIS A 25 -0.54 -13.40 -21.73
C HIS A 25 -0.88 -13.38 -20.24
N GLY A 26 -0.54 -14.44 -19.51
CA GLY A 26 -0.85 -14.56 -18.09
C GLY A 26 -0.16 -13.51 -17.23
N PRO A 27 -0.65 -13.29 -16.01
CA PRO A 27 -0.15 -12.26 -15.10
C PRO A 27 1.33 -12.46 -14.72
N GLY A 28 1.83 -13.70 -14.75
CA GLY A 28 3.24 -14.02 -14.49
C GLY A 28 4.25 -13.43 -15.49
N PHE A 29 3.78 -12.93 -16.65
CA PHE A 29 4.60 -12.24 -17.66
C PHE A 29 4.60 -10.71 -17.49
N SER A 30 3.88 -10.19 -16.50
CA SER A 30 3.73 -8.75 -16.28
C SER A 30 4.89 -8.08 -15.55
N ARG A 31 6.08 -8.69 -15.45
CA ARG A 31 7.22 -8.02 -14.81
C ARG A 31 7.80 -6.95 -15.74
N LEU A 32 8.12 -5.78 -15.19
CA LEU A 32 8.74 -4.67 -15.92
C LEU A 32 9.99 -5.14 -16.69
N ASN A 33 10.18 -4.59 -17.90
CA ASN A 33 11.31 -4.87 -18.81
C ASN A 33 11.48 -6.33 -19.25
N ARG A 34 10.63 -7.27 -18.81
CA ARG A 34 10.61 -8.63 -19.36
C ARG A 34 9.98 -8.64 -20.74
N ARG A 35 10.46 -9.57 -21.57
CA ARG A 35 9.99 -9.80 -22.96
C ARG A 35 9.49 -11.22 -23.15
N ASP A 36 9.31 -11.96 -22.05
CA ASP A 36 8.88 -13.35 -22.04
C ASP A 36 7.38 -13.45 -22.39
N GLY A 37 6.93 -14.65 -22.78
CA GLY A 37 5.54 -14.88 -23.17
C GLY A 37 5.16 -14.05 -24.40
N ALA A 38 3.95 -13.50 -24.40
CA ALA A 38 3.48 -12.57 -25.42
C ALA A 38 3.76 -11.09 -25.06
N GLY A 39 4.83 -10.84 -24.30
CA GLY A 39 5.34 -9.49 -24.02
C GLY A 39 4.73 -8.79 -22.79
N GLY A 40 3.81 -9.42 -22.07
CA GLY A 40 3.19 -8.86 -20.86
C GLY A 40 1.87 -9.55 -20.50
N TRP A 41 1.15 -8.98 -19.53
CA TRP A 41 -0.22 -9.41 -19.24
C TRP A 41 -1.22 -8.72 -20.16
N THR A 42 -2.17 -9.49 -20.69
CA THR A 42 -3.35 -8.98 -21.42
C THR A 42 -4.58 -9.79 -21.01
N PRO A 43 -5.66 -9.13 -20.56
CA PRO A 43 -6.90 -9.83 -20.20
C PRO A 43 -7.63 -10.35 -21.44
N LEU A 44 -8.53 -11.33 -21.23
CA LEU A 44 -9.34 -11.92 -22.30
C LEU A 44 -10.17 -10.85 -23.03
N VAL A 45 -10.81 -9.97 -22.27
CA VAL A 45 -11.59 -8.84 -22.78
C VAL A 45 -11.03 -7.52 -22.25
N SER A 46 -11.01 -6.48 -23.09
CA SER A 46 -10.58 -5.14 -22.67
C SER A 46 -11.78 -4.30 -22.25
N ASN A 47 -12.01 -4.20 -20.95
CA ASN A 47 -13.03 -3.35 -20.33
C ASN A 47 -12.53 -2.82 -18.98
N LYS A 48 -13.29 -1.92 -18.34
CA LYS A 48 -12.92 -1.26 -17.09
C LYS A 48 -12.99 -2.15 -15.84
N TYR A 49 -13.40 -3.41 -15.99
CA TYR A 49 -13.52 -4.38 -14.88
C TYR A 49 -12.30 -5.29 -14.75
N GLN A 50 -11.31 -5.13 -15.63
CA GLN A 50 -10.10 -5.93 -15.58
C GLN A 50 -9.15 -5.44 -14.50
N TRP A 51 -8.33 -6.35 -13.99
CA TRP A 51 -7.31 -6.03 -13.00
C TRP A 51 -6.10 -6.95 -13.10
N LEU A 52 -4.94 -6.39 -12.78
CA LEU A 52 -3.69 -7.10 -12.55
C LEU A 52 -3.29 -6.91 -11.09
N GLN A 53 -2.94 -7.99 -10.41
CA GLN A 53 -2.65 -8.01 -8.99
C GLN A 53 -1.28 -8.61 -8.72
N ILE A 54 -0.65 -8.09 -7.67
CA ILE A 54 0.59 -8.63 -7.11
C ILE A 54 0.41 -8.86 -5.61
N ASP A 55 0.85 -10.03 -5.14
CA ASP A 55 1.05 -10.38 -3.73
C ASP A 55 2.55 -10.27 -3.41
N LEU A 56 2.91 -9.28 -2.60
CA LEU A 56 4.29 -9.05 -2.16
C LEU A 56 4.77 -10.10 -1.13
N GLY A 57 3.89 -11.02 -0.71
CA GLY A 57 4.19 -12.10 0.25
C GLY A 57 4.05 -11.64 1.71
N GLU A 58 4.60 -10.48 2.03
CA GLU A 58 4.50 -9.83 3.33
C GLU A 58 4.05 -8.37 3.21
N ARG A 59 3.80 -7.72 4.34
CA ARG A 59 3.44 -6.31 4.34
C ARG A 59 4.69 -5.48 4.06
N MET A 60 4.62 -4.65 3.03
CA MET A 60 5.72 -3.79 2.58
C MET A 60 5.31 -2.32 2.70
N GLU A 61 6.28 -1.45 2.88
CA GLU A 61 6.10 -0.02 2.64
C GLU A 61 6.31 0.23 1.14
N VAL A 62 5.28 0.74 0.46
CA VAL A 62 5.29 1.00 -0.98
C VAL A 62 5.48 2.49 -1.22
N THR A 63 6.54 2.83 -1.97
CA THR A 63 6.96 4.21 -2.20
C THR A 63 6.81 4.64 -3.66
N ALA A 64 6.79 3.70 -4.61
CA ALA A 64 6.51 4.00 -6.01
C ALA A 64 5.94 2.78 -6.75
N VAL A 65 5.36 3.05 -7.92
CA VAL A 65 4.97 2.03 -8.90
C VAL A 65 5.48 2.44 -10.26
N ALA A 66 5.77 1.46 -11.12
CA ALA A 66 6.04 1.72 -12.53
C ALA A 66 5.19 0.83 -13.43
N THR A 67 4.79 1.37 -14.57
CA THR A 67 4.03 0.66 -15.60
C THR A 67 4.73 0.75 -16.96
N GLN A 68 4.53 -0.27 -17.78
CA GLN A 68 5.01 -0.39 -19.15
C GLN A 68 3.96 -1.16 -19.96
N GLY A 69 3.87 -0.95 -21.27
CA GLY A 69 2.95 -1.70 -22.12
C GLY A 69 3.42 -3.13 -22.43
N GLY A 70 2.61 -3.89 -23.16
CA GLY A 70 2.98 -5.21 -23.66
C GLY A 70 4.02 -5.10 -24.78
N TYR A 71 5.20 -5.69 -24.57
CA TYR A 71 6.33 -5.62 -25.50
C TYR A 71 5.97 -6.09 -26.92
N GLY A 72 6.41 -5.34 -27.93
CA GLY A 72 6.19 -5.71 -29.34
C GLY A 72 4.73 -5.67 -29.80
N SER A 73 3.86 -4.96 -29.07
CA SER A 73 2.42 -4.90 -29.34
C SER A 73 1.88 -3.48 -29.33
N SER A 74 0.63 -3.31 -29.78
CA SER A 74 -0.13 -2.07 -29.60
C SER A 74 -0.84 -1.99 -28.24
N ASN A 75 -0.54 -2.90 -27.30
CA ASN A 75 -1.30 -3.04 -26.06
C ASN A 75 -0.62 -2.28 -24.91
N TRP A 76 -1.22 -1.18 -24.47
CA TRP A 76 -0.76 -0.45 -23.28
C TRP A 76 -1.91 0.32 -22.62
N VAL A 77 -1.82 0.45 -21.31
CA VAL A 77 -2.77 1.20 -20.49
C VAL A 77 -2.33 2.66 -20.41
N THR A 78 -3.23 3.59 -20.68
CA THR A 78 -2.99 5.04 -20.66
C THR A 78 -3.42 5.70 -19.36
N SER A 79 -4.31 5.05 -18.59
CA SER A 79 -4.60 5.43 -17.20
C SER A 79 -5.14 4.26 -16.39
N TYR A 80 -4.92 4.29 -15.07
CA TYR A 80 -5.32 3.20 -14.17
C TYR A 80 -5.66 3.70 -12.76
N LEU A 81 -6.42 2.91 -12.00
CA LEU A 81 -6.52 3.05 -10.54
C LEU A 81 -5.55 2.10 -9.85
N LEU A 82 -5.03 2.55 -8.71
CA LEU A 82 -4.24 1.72 -7.81
C LEU A 82 -5.07 1.40 -6.56
N MET A 83 -5.27 0.11 -6.33
CA MET A 83 -5.92 -0.41 -5.13
C MET A 83 -4.89 -1.19 -4.31
N PHE A 84 -5.04 -1.22 -2.99
CA PHE A 84 -4.16 -1.96 -2.10
C PHE A 84 -4.92 -2.64 -0.96
N SER A 85 -4.32 -3.69 -0.40
CA SER A 85 -4.89 -4.46 0.71
C SER A 85 -3.80 -5.12 1.56
N ASP A 86 -4.07 -5.29 2.85
CA ASP A 86 -3.25 -6.14 3.73
C ASP A 86 -3.64 -7.62 3.63
N GLY A 87 -4.90 -7.93 3.29
CA GLY A 87 -5.47 -9.29 3.39
C GLY A 87 -6.16 -9.81 2.13
N GLY A 88 -6.04 -9.10 1.00
CA GLY A 88 -6.59 -9.50 -0.30
C GLY A 88 -8.12 -9.45 -0.44
N ARG A 89 -8.85 -9.18 0.64
CA ARG A 89 -10.33 -9.11 0.67
C ARG A 89 -10.86 -7.68 0.71
N ASN A 90 -10.34 -6.87 1.64
CA ASN A 90 -10.74 -5.49 1.82
C ASN A 90 -9.78 -4.57 1.08
N TRP A 91 -10.26 -3.99 -0.02
CA TRP A 91 -9.44 -3.16 -0.91
C TRP A 91 -9.68 -1.68 -0.64
N LYS A 92 -8.59 -0.92 -0.56
CA LYS A 92 -8.61 0.53 -0.47
C LYS A 92 -8.05 1.11 -1.76
N GLN A 93 -8.69 2.16 -2.26
CA GLN A 93 -8.16 2.92 -3.38
C GLN A 93 -7.09 3.88 -2.86
N TYR A 94 -5.93 3.93 -3.51
CA TYR A 94 -5.00 5.02 -3.30
C TYR A 94 -5.57 6.29 -3.95
N ARG A 95 -5.73 7.36 -3.17
CA ARG A 95 -6.28 8.64 -3.62
C ARG A 95 -5.36 9.79 -3.21
N ARG A 96 -5.11 10.70 -4.15
CA ARG A 96 -4.51 12.03 -3.95
C ARG A 96 -5.42 13.07 -4.61
N GLU A 97 -5.34 14.33 -4.21
CA GLU A 97 -6.12 15.44 -4.81
C GLU A 97 -5.99 15.52 -6.34
N GLU A 98 -4.82 15.21 -6.91
CA GLU A 98 -4.58 15.17 -8.35
C GLU A 98 -4.95 13.82 -9.00
N SER A 99 -5.14 12.75 -8.21
CA SER A 99 -5.42 11.39 -8.71
C SER A 99 -6.91 11.01 -8.66
N ILE A 100 -7.81 11.99 -8.52
CA ILE A 100 -9.27 11.75 -8.45
C ILE A 100 -9.74 10.93 -9.67
N TRP A 101 -9.13 11.17 -10.83
CA TRP A 101 -9.44 10.50 -12.10
C TRP A 101 -8.53 9.31 -12.44
N GLY A 102 -7.62 8.93 -11.53
CA GLY A 102 -6.64 7.85 -11.71
C GLY A 102 -5.22 8.35 -12.01
N PHE A 103 -4.31 7.39 -12.18
CA PHE A 103 -2.90 7.61 -12.48
C PHE A 103 -2.68 7.66 -13.99
N PRO A 104 -1.79 8.56 -14.48
CA PRO A 104 -1.33 8.52 -15.86
C PRO A 104 -0.53 7.23 -16.09
N GLY A 105 -0.86 6.53 -17.17
CA GLY A 105 -0.16 5.34 -17.63
C GLY A 105 0.79 5.66 -18.79
N ASN A 106 0.93 4.69 -19.70
CA ASN A 106 1.89 4.71 -20.79
C ASN A 106 1.32 5.37 -22.07
N THR A 107 2.22 5.91 -22.89
CA THR A 107 1.90 6.44 -24.23
C THR A 107 2.31 5.50 -25.37
N ASN A 108 3.07 4.45 -25.06
CA ASN A 108 3.53 3.41 -25.98
C ASN A 108 3.82 2.10 -25.22
N ALA A 109 4.30 1.08 -25.93
CA ALA A 109 4.58 -0.24 -25.36
C ALA A 109 5.89 -0.34 -24.56
N ASP A 110 6.87 0.52 -24.82
CA ASP A 110 8.27 0.33 -24.43
C ASP A 110 8.74 1.27 -23.32
N SER A 111 8.21 2.49 -23.25
CA SER A 111 8.60 3.47 -22.25
C SER A 111 8.06 3.09 -20.87
N VAL A 112 8.93 3.13 -19.86
CA VAL A 112 8.55 2.97 -18.46
C VAL A 112 8.00 4.29 -17.93
N VAL A 113 6.82 4.25 -17.31
CA VAL A 113 6.25 5.38 -16.58
C VAL A 113 6.37 5.06 -15.11
N HIS A 114 7.17 5.87 -14.40
CA HIS A 114 7.43 5.70 -12.97
C HIS A 114 6.66 6.77 -12.19
N TYR A 115 5.91 6.35 -11.17
CA TYR A 115 5.12 7.24 -10.33
C TYR A 115 5.52 7.10 -8.86
N ARG A 116 6.06 8.18 -8.29
CA ARG A 116 6.37 8.27 -6.86
C ARG A 116 5.09 8.51 -6.06
N LEU A 117 4.80 7.64 -5.10
CA LEU A 117 3.64 7.75 -4.24
C LEU A 117 3.94 8.72 -3.09
N GLN A 118 3.06 9.69 -2.93
CA GLN A 118 3.11 10.68 -1.86
C GLN A 118 1.68 10.88 -1.32
N PRO A 119 1.39 10.44 -0.09
CA PRO A 119 2.28 9.70 0.82
C PRO A 119 2.56 8.26 0.35
N PRO A 120 3.67 7.61 0.78
CA PRO A 120 3.80 6.16 0.68
C PRO A 120 2.71 5.47 1.50
N PHE A 121 2.47 4.18 1.25
CA PHE A 121 1.47 3.40 1.98
C PHE A 121 1.95 1.98 2.27
N GLU A 122 1.41 1.37 3.32
CA GLU A 122 1.74 -0.01 3.65
C GLU A 122 0.69 -0.98 3.09
N ALA A 123 1.15 -2.03 2.42
CA ALA A 123 0.28 -3.07 1.89
C ALA A 123 1.04 -4.37 1.64
N ARG A 124 0.31 -5.48 1.57
CA ARG A 124 0.83 -6.76 1.03
C ARG A 124 0.40 -6.97 -0.42
N PHE A 125 -0.82 -6.57 -0.75
CA PHE A 125 -1.40 -6.75 -2.08
C PHE A 125 -1.59 -5.41 -2.76
N LEU A 126 -1.24 -5.34 -4.04
CA LEU A 126 -1.55 -4.20 -4.91
C LEU A 126 -2.32 -4.70 -6.12
N ARG A 127 -3.25 -3.89 -6.60
CA ARG A 127 -4.07 -4.19 -7.77
C ARG A 127 -4.17 -2.95 -8.67
N PHE A 128 -3.78 -3.12 -9.92
CA PHE A 128 -3.83 -2.14 -10.98
C PHE A 128 -5.10 -2.38 -11.80
N LEU A 129 -5.97 -1.37 -11.87
CA LEU A 129 -7.24 -1.43 -12.59
C LEU A 129 -7.17 -0.49 -13.80
N PRO A 130 -7.03 -1.01 -15.03
CA PRO A 130 -7.02 -0.18 -16.23
C PRO A 130 -8.32 0.62 -16.38
N LEU A 131 -8.19 1.93 -16.60
CA LEU A 131 -9.32 2.84 -16.86
C LEU A 131 -9.43 3.19 -18.34
N ALA A 132 -8.29 3.40 -19.00
CA ALA A 132 -8.17 3.65 -20.43
C ALA A 132 -6.91 2.99 -20.99
N TRP A 133 -6.91 2.71 -22.29
CA TRP A 133 -5.82 2.06 -23.01
C TRP A 133 -5.75 2.58 -24.44
N ASN A 134 -4.73 2.17 -25.18
CA ASN A 134 -4.59 2.51 -26.59
C ASN A 134 -5.84 2.14 -27.39
N PRO A 135 -6.53 3.09 -28.06
CA PRO A 135 -7.72 2.79 -28.85
C PRO A 135 -7.44 1.88 -30.05
N ARG A 136 -6.18 1.78 -30.49
CA ARG A 136 -5.74 0.89 -31.58
C ARG A 136 -5.25 -0.48 -31.10
N GLY A 137 -5.39 -0.79 -29.82
CA GLY A 137 -4.92 -2.04 -29.22
C GLY A 137 -5.79 -2.51 -28.07
N ARG A 138 -5.20 -3.28 -27.15
CA ARG A 138 -5.87 -3.85 -25.97
C ARG A 138 -5.22 -3.34 -24.67
N ILE A 139 -5.79 -3.73 -23.54
CA ILE A 139 -5.09 -3.65 -22.26
C ILE A 139 -3.82 -4.52 -22.33
N GLY A 140 -2.67 -3.92 -22.06
CA GLY A 140 -1.38 -4.60 -21.93
C GLY A 140 -0.59 -3.96 -20.82
N MET A 141 -0.07 -4.75 -19.88
CA MET A 141 0.72 -4.21 -18.77
C MET A 141 1.92 -5.09 -18.41
N ARG A 142 3.02 -4.40 -18.12
CA ARG A 142 4.12 -4.84 -17.28
C ARG A 142 4.28 -3.82 -16.14
N ILE A 143 4.62 -4.28 -14.95
CA ILE A 143 4.63 -3.50 -13.72
C ILE A 143 5.86 -3.78 -12.87
N GLU A 144 6.22 -2.79 -12.06
CA GLU A 144 7.14 -2.89 -10.93
C GLU A 144 6.54 -2.13 -9.74
N VAL A 145 6.88 -2.57 -8.54
CA VAL A 145 6.51 -1.92 -7.27
C VAL A 145 7.81 -1.66 -6.53
N TYR A 146 7.98 -0.44 -6.02
CA TYR A 146 9.19 -0.05 -5.28
C TYR A 146 8.86 0.21 -3.82
N GLY A 147 9.79 -0.14 -2.95
CA GLY A 147 9.58 -0.02 -1.51
C GLY A 147 10.64 -0.73 -0.69
N CYS A 148 10.25 -1.11 0.52
CA CYS A 148 11.08 -1.90 1.43
C CYS A 148 10.22 -2.69 2.43
N ALA A 149 10.84 -3.59 3.17
CA ALA A 149 10.18 -4.35 4.23
C ALA A 149 9.57 -3.40 5.26
N TYR A 150 8.28 -3.56 5.53
CA TYR A 150 7.61 -2.77 6.55
C TYR A 150 8.12 -3.17 7.93
N LYS A 151 8.69 -2.21 8.67
CA LYS A 151 9.11 -2.41 10.05
C LYS A 151 8.01 -1.88 10.98
N SER A 152 7.28 -2.79 11.61
CA SER A 152 6.44 -2.44 12.77
C SER A 152 7.20 -2.68 14.06
N GLU A 153 7.24 -1.68 14.92
CA GLU A 153 7.61 -1.87 16.31
C GLU A 153 6.41 -2.45 17.06
N VAL A 154 6.56 -3.67 17.58
CA VAL A 154 5.56 -4.30 18.44
C VAL A 154 6.00 -4.10 19.89
N VAL A 155 5.13 -3.50 20.70
CA VAL A 155 5.38 -3.25 22.13
C VAL A 155 4.36 -4.07 22.92
N TYR A 156 4.85 -4.81 23.92
CA TYR A 156 4.03 -5.56 24.86
C TYR A 156 3.85 -4.75 26.15
N PHE A 157 2.60 -4.50 26.53
CA PHE A 157 2.25 -3.82 27.79
C PHE A 157 1.97 -4.83 28.91
N ASP A 158 2.76 -5.89 28.99
CA ASP A 158 2.75 -6.92 30.04
C ASP A 158 3.78 -6.64 31.15
N GLY A 159 4.40 -5.44 31.11
CA GLY A 159 5.47 -5.03 32.00
C GLY A 159 6.88 -5.27 31.46
N GLN A 160 7.05 -5.92 30.30
CA GLN A 160 8.37 -6.20 29.72
C GLN A 160 8.87 -5.14 28.73
N SER A 161 7.98 -4.37 28.12
CA SER A 161 8.34 -3.34 27.13
C SER A 161 7.84 -1.95 27.55
N ALA A 162 8.55 -0.90 27.12
CA ALA A 162 8.16 0.49 27.34
C ALA A 162 8.46 1.35 26.11
N LEU A 163 7.59 2.33 25.83
CA LEU A 163 7.85 3.38 24.84
C LEU A 163 8.48 4.59 25.54
N LEU A 164 9.74 4.86 25.24
CA LEU A 164 10.49 6.01 25.76
C LEU A 164 10.27 7.22 24.86
N TYR A 165 9.43 8.17 25.30
CA TYR A 165 9.27 9.47 24.64
C TYR A 165 10.08 10.54 25.37
N LYS A 166 11.07 11.13 24.69
CA LYS A 166 11.86 12.25 25.22
C LYS A 166 11.27 13.54 24.69
N LEU A 167 10.73 14.39 25.57
CA LEU A 167 10.33 15.74 25.18
C LEU A 167 11.56 16.53 24.73
N ASP A 168 11.55 16.97 23.48
CA ASP A 168 12.54 17.94 22.98
C ASP A 168 12.27 19.29 23.65
N LYS A 169 13.14 19.66 24.59
CA LYS A 169 13.13 20.97 25.25
C LYS A 169 13.62 22.06 24.29
N LYS A 170 12.90 22.34 23.20
CA LYS A 170 13.15 23.58 22.44
C LYS A 170 12.65 24.78 23.26
N PRO A 171 13.41 25.88 23.32
CA PRO A 171 13.01 27.01 24.14
C PRO A 171 11.76 27.69 23.56
N LEU A 172 10.72 27.72 24.39
CA LEU A 172 9.49 28.52 24.32
C LEU A 172 8.86 28.73 22.93
N LYS A 173 7.82 27.94 22.62
CA LYS A 173 6.53 28.41 22.03
C LYS A 173 5.41 27.39 22.38
N PRO A 174 4.13 27.80 22.46
CA PRO A 174 3.33 27.49 23.65
C PRO A 174 2.20 26.44 23.49
N VAL A 175 1.82 25.90 24.66
CA VAL A 175 0.53 25.33 25.15
C VAL A 175 0.19 23.84 24.99
N ARG A 176 0.64 23.11 23.96
CA ARG A 176 0.23 21.69 23.81
C ARG A 176 1.31 20.80 23.20
N ASP A 177 1.74 19.81 23.97
CA ASP A 177 2.41 18.63 23.45
C ASP A 177 1.36 17.61 23.01
N VAL A 178 1.39 17.22 21.74
CA VAL A 178 0.50 16.19 21.19
C VAL A 178 1.31 14.93 20.95
N ILE A 179 1.00 13.88 21.69
CA ILE A 179 1.52 12.53 21.43
C ILE A 179 0.49 11.82 20.57
N SER A 180 0.83 11.57 19.30
CA SER A 180 -0.02 10.84 18.35
C SER A 180 0.49 9.42 18.17
N LEU A 181 -0.39 8.44 18.43
CA LEU A 181 -0.08 7.02 18.28
C LEU A 181 -1.09 6.39 17.32
N LYS A 182 -0.60 5.67 16.31
CA LYS A 182 -1.42 4.83 15.43
C LYS A 182 -1.04 3.38 15.71
N PHE A 183 -1.94 2.64 16.33
CA PHE A 183 -1.69 1.25 16.74
C PHE A 183 -2.78 0.33 16.21
N LYS A 184 -2.47 -0.98 16.16
CA LYS A 184 -3.45 -2.06 16.07
C LYS A 184 -3.24 -2.94 17.30
N ALA A 185 -4.32 -3.30 17.99
CA ALA A 185 -4.27 -4.18 19.15
C ALA A 185 -4.73 -5.60 18.78
N ILE A 186 -4.05 -6.61 19.33
CA ILE A 186 -4.47 -8.02 19.22
C ILE A 186 -5.67 -8.27 20.14
N GLN A 187 -5.67 -7.65 21.31
CA GLN A 187 -6.76 -7.70 22.28
C GLN A 187 -7.74 -6.56 22.05
N SER A 188 -9.03 -6.82 22.26
CA SER A 188 -10.09 -5.80 22.17
C SER A 188 -10.33 -5.05 23.48
N ASN A 189 -9.70 -5.49 24.58
CA ASN A 189 -9.74 -4.82 25.88
C ASN A 189 -8.33 -4.64 26.45
N GLY A 190 -8.09 -3.53 27.17
CA GLY A 190 -6.85 -3.31 27.91
C GLY A 190 -6.50 -1.83 28.12
N ILE A 191 -5.66 -1.55 29.12
CA ILE A 191 -5.16 -0.20 29.41
C ILE A 191 -4.00 0.13 28.47
N LEU A 192 -4.09 1.27 27.78
CA LEU A 192 -3.07 1.76 26.85
C LEU A 192 -2.18 2.83 27.48
N LEU A 193 -2.76 3.66 28.34
CA LEU A 193 -2.06 4.68 29.10
C LEU A 193 -2.69 4.74 30.49
N HIS A 194 -1.86 4.75 31.52
CA HIS A 194 -2.29 5.09 32.86
C HIS A 194 -1.26 6.03 33.49
N ARG A 195 -1.74 7.14 34.05
CA ARG A 195 -0.91 8.09 34.77
C ARG A 195 -1.62 8.52 36.03
N GLU A 196 -0.99 8.25 37.15
CA GLU A 196 -1.36 8.83 38.44
C GLU A 196 -0.76 10.24 38.58
N GLY A 197 -1.54 11.12 39.17
CA GLY A 197 -1.20 12.47 39.58
C GLY A 197 -1.23 12.60 41.09
N GLN A 198 -0.98 13.81 41.59
CA GLN A 198 -1.08 14.08 43.03
C GLN A 198 -2.54 14.02 43.49
N HIS A 199 -2.75 13.64 44.75
CA HIS A 199 -4.06 13.59 45.42
C HIS A 199 -5.10 12.65 44.76
N GLY A 200 -4.67 11.53 44.17
CA GLY A 200 -5.58 10.51 43.61
C GLY A 200 -6.11 10.83 42.20
N ASN A 201 -5.75 11.99 41.65
CA ASN A 201 -6.03 12.33 40.26
C ASN A 201 -5.38 11.31 39.34
N HIS A 202 -6.08 10.84 38.33
CA HIS A 202 -5.47 9.97 37.33
C HIS A 202 -6.10 10.15 35.96
N ILE A 203 -5.30 9.82 34.96
CA ILE A 203 -5.70 9.77 33.57
C ILE A 203 -5.48 8.36 33.08
N THR A 204 -6.53 7.76 32.51
CA THR A 204 -6.46 6.42 31.91
C THR A 204 -7.00 6.47 30.48
N LEU A 205 -6.25 5.91 29.53
CA LEU A 205 -6.73 5.61 28.19
C LEU A 205 -6.88 4.10 28.08
N GLU A 206 -8.09 3.64 27.84
CA GLU A 206 -8.43 2.22 27.79
C GLU A 206 -9.04 1.85 26.43
N LEU A 207 -8.76 0.65 25.95
CA LEU A 207 -9.50 0.02 24.88
C LEU A 207 -10.59 -0.85 25.54
N ILE A 208 -11.86 -0.60 25.22
CA ILE A 208 -13.00 -1.39 25.70
C ILE A 208 -13.80 -1.85 24.49
N LYS A 209 -13.83 -3.17 24.24
CA LYS A 209 -14.48 -3.80 23.08
C LYS A 209 -14.09 -3.12 21.75
N GLY A 210 -12.81 -2.79 21.59
CA GLY A 210 -12.26 -2.14 20.41
C GLY A 210 -12.54 -0.64 20.29
N LYS A 211 -13.19 -0.02 21.28
CA LYS A 211 -13.38 1.44 21.35
C LYS A 211 -12.37 2.06 22.30
N LEU A 212 -11.79 3.18 21.90
CA LEU A 212 -10.90 3.96 22.74
C LEU A 212 -11.73 4.81 23.72
N VAL A 213 -11.48 4.67 25.01
CA VAL A 213 -12.17 5.40 26.08
C VAL A 213 -11.13 6.14 26.92
N PHE A 214 -11.35 7.44 27.14
CA PHE A 214 -10.47 8.29 27.95
C PHE A 214 -11.18 8.64 29.25
N PHE A 215 -10.57 8.26 30.37
CA PHE A 215 -11.01 8.59 31.72
C PHE A 215 -10.11 9.66 32.31
N LEU A 216 -10.73 10.72 32.82
CA LEU A 216 -10.09 11.74 33.64
C LEU A 216 -10.78 11.73 35.00
N ASN A 217 -10.05 11.36 36.04
CA ASN A 217 -10.50 11.54 37.41
C ASN A 217 -9.73 12.71 38.02
N SER A 218 -10.49 13.74 38.37
CA SER A 218 -10.04 14.89 39.15
C SER A 218 -10.85 14.78 40.44
N GLY A 219 -10.19 14.43 41.55
CA GLY A 219 -10.82 14.00 42.80
C GLY A 219 -11.93 14.90 43.32
#